data_AF-A0A840UZ54-F1
#
_entry.id   AF-A0A840UZ54-F1
#
_cell.length_a   1.000
_cell.length_b   1.000
_cell.length_c   1.000
_cell.angle_alpha   90.00
_cell.angle_beta   90.00
_cell.angle_gamma   90.00
#
_symmetry.space_group_name_H-M   'P 1'
#
loop_
_entity.id
_entity.type
_entity.pdbx_description
1 polymer ?
#
loop_
_entity_poly.entity_id
_entity_poly.type
_entity_poly.pdbx_seq_one_letter_code
_entity_poly.pdbx_strand_id
1 'polypeptide(L)'
;MKKLLLVLMAVILSGCAGTGPNKTNLNPELAEQPAGVYSPGILITVEGRDNRRQKQVVFYKVHNEPAMLPNQVAPHVLMAERLADGFSQQGLLRGGQTPVVVTIAVEDLLVTVGRTKNGLLYKSDAKSRIKLTINNRGSVLTKDYNRQESKETATKPDIGDLEKMLNNQLSDVLQRILGDGQVREAIRGGV
;
A
#
# COMPACT_ATOMS: atom_id res chain seq x y z
N MET A 1 -57.64 -29.55 32.22
CA MET A 1 -56.43 -29.07 32.91
C MET A 1 -55.25 -29.82 32.31
N LYS A 2 -54.57 -29.25 31.31
CA LYS A 2 -53.34 -28.43 31.41
C LYS A 2 -52.10 -29.33 31.56
N LYS A 3 -51.13 -29.12 30.66
CA LYS A 3 -49.69 -29.48 30.71
C LYS A 3 -49.36 -30.82 30.02
N LEU A 4 -48.38 -30.94 29.12
CA LEU A 4 -47.30 -30.02 28.75
C LEU A 4 -46.82 -30.43 27.34
N LEU A 5 -46.92 -29.50 26.38
CA LEU A 5 -46.32 -29.60 25.05
C LEU A 5 -44.80 -29.51 25.23
N LEU A 6 -44.07 -30.60 24.99
CA LEU A 6 -42.61 -30.60 25.00
C LEU A 6 -42.14 -30.21 23.59
N VAL A 7 -42.16 -28.91 23.32
CA VAL A 7 -41.64 -28.33 22.08
C VAL A 7 -40.12 -28.48 22.10
N LEU A 8 -39.66 -29.32 21.20
CA LEU A 8 -38.29 -29.49 20.73
C LEU A 8 -37.69 -28.13 20.36
N MET A 9 -36.84 -27.58 21.22
CA MET A 9 -36.08 -26.36 20.97
C MET A 9 -34.58 -26.67 21.00
N ALA A 10 -34.14 -27.55 20.09
CA ALA A 10 -32.75 -27.63 19.70
C ALA A 10 -32.48 -26.47 18.74
N VAL A 11 -32.23 -25.28 19.29
CA VAL A 11 -31.68 -24.16 18.53
C VAL A 11 -30.29 -24.58 18.10
N ILE A 12 -30.17 -24.92 16.83
CA ILE A 12 -28.92 -25.17 16.14
C ILE A 12 -28.17 -23.83 16.17
N LEU A 13 -27.26 -23.66 17.14
CA LEU A 13 -26.23 -22.62 17.04
C LEU A 13 -25.27 -23.03 15.92
N SER A 14 -25.69 -22.86 14.66
CA SER A 14 -24.75 -22.68 13.56
C SER A 14 -24.14 -21.30 13.73
N GLY A 15 -23.21 -21.19 14.68
CA GLY A 15 -22.29 -20.07 14.69
C GLY A 15 -21.55 -20.12 13.37
N CYS A 16 -21.87 -19.22 12.44
CA CYS A 16 -21.01 -18.91 11.32
C CYS A 16 -19.65 -18.61 11.93
N ALA A 17 -18.69 -19.53 11.79
CA ALA A 17 -17.30 -19.28 12.10
C ALA A 17 -16.96 -17.96 11.42
N GLY A 18 -16.66 -16.93 12.22
CA GLY A 18 -16.34 -15.61 11.71
C GLY A 18 -15.18 -15.77 10.74
N THR A 19 -15.46 -15.66 9.44
CA THR A 19 -14.43 -15.65 8.41
C THR A 19 -13.57 -14.43 8.71
N GLY A 20 -12.33 -14.66 9.12
CA GLY A 20 -11.36 -13.59 9.31
C GLY A 20 -11.24 -12.71 8.06
N PRO A 21 -10.59 -11.55 8.16
CA PRO A 21 -10.49 -10.62 7.04
C PRO A 21 -9.85 -11.29 5.83
N ASN A 22 -10.61 -11.43 4.74
CA ASN A 22 -10.16 -12.00 3.47
C ASN A 22 -9.41 -10.97 2.60
N LYS A 23 -9.30 -9.72 3.06
CA LYS A 23 -8.63 -8.61 2.39
C LYS A 23 -7.97 -7.70 3.42
N THR A 24 -6.87 -7.06 3.03
CA THR A 24 -6.29 -5.94 3.77
C THR A 24 -6.94 -4.61 3.35
N ASN A 25 -6.73 -3.57 4.15
CA ASN A 25 -7.12 -2.19 3.88
C ASN A 25 -5.92 -1.22 4.07
N LEU A 26 -4.98 -1.28 3.14
CA LEU A 26 -3.87 -0.34 3.08
C LEU A 26 -4.39 1.07 2.80
N ASN A 27 -3.87 2.03 3.56
CA ASN A 27 -4.22 3.43 3.50
C ASN A 27 -2.98 4.25 3.89
N PRO A 28 -1.99 4.39 3.00
CA PRO A 28 -0.78 5.15 3.31
C PRO A 28 -1.12 6.65 3.47
N GLU A 29 -0.90 7.18 4.65
CA GLU A 29 -1.15 8.58 4.96
C GLU A 29 0.03 9.46 4.56
N LEU A 30 -0.29 10.64 4.04
CA LEU A 30 0.69 11.67 3.73
C LEU A 30 0.60 12.77 4.78
N ALA A 31 1.75 13.18 5.29
CA ALA A 31 1.84 14.43 6.03
C ALA A 31 1.50 15.60 5.11
N GLU A 32 1.04 16.71 5.72
CA GLU A 32 0.79 17.95 5.01
C GLU A 32 2.02 18.37 4.20
N GLN A 33 1.81 18.70 2.92
CA GLN A 33 2.88 19.11 2.04
C GLN A 33 3.01 20.64 2.01
N PRO A 34 4.25 21.16 1.94
CA PRO A 34 4.45 22.60 1.85
C PRO A 34 3.86 23.15 0.54
N ALA A 35 3.09 24.24 0.66
CA ALA A 35 2.58 24.97 -0.49
C ALA A 35 3.71 25.73 -1.22
N GLY A 36 3.50 26.01 -2.52
CA GLY A 36 4.40 26.85 -3.30
C GLY A 36 5.74 26.22 -3.69
N VAL A 37 5.88 24.90 -3.55
CA VAL A 37 7.07 24.17 -4.02
C VAL A 37 7.21 24.25 -5.54
N TYR A 38 6.08 24.19 -6.25
CA TYR A 38 6.02 24.38 -7.71
C TYR A 38 5.43 25.73 -8.06
N SER A 39 5.92 26.30 -9.16
CA SER A 39 5.32 27.48 -9.76
C SER A 39 3.89 27.16 -10.24
N PRO A 40 2.94 28.10 -10.10
CA PRO A 40 1.57 27.90 -10.56
C PRO A 40 1.48 27.53 -12.04
N GLY A 41 0.46 26.76 -12.41
CA GLY A 41 0.11 26.48 -13.81
C GLY A 41 0.77 25.24 -14.42
N ILE A 42 1.64 24.54 -13.69
CA ILE A 42 2.18 23.26 -14.16
C ILE A 42 1.10 22.18 -14.03
N LEU A 43 0.67 21.63 -15.17
CA LEU A 43 -0.29 20.54 -15.25
C LEU A 43 0.43 19.19 -15.25
N ILE A 44 0.00 18.28 -14.39
CA ILE A 44 0.50 16.91 -14.32
C ILE A 44 -0.63 15.89 -14.47
N THR A 45 -0.27 14.70 -14.95
CA THR A 45 -1.07 13.49 -14.84
C THR A 45 -0.29 12.48 -14.02
N VAL A 46 -0.91 11.89 -13.00
CA VAL A 46 -0.30 10.82 -12.20
C VAL A 46 -1.01 9.51 -12.52
N GLU A 47 -0.23 8.50 -12.93
CA GLU A 47 -0.73 7.19 -13.32
C GLU A 47 -0.17 6.10 -12.40
N GLY A 48 -1.01 5.16 -12.00
CA GLY A 48 -0.57 3.96 -11.28
C GLY A 48 -0.36 2.77 -12.22
N ARG A 49 0.69 1.98 -11.99
CA ARG A 49 0.86 0.66 -12.62
C ARG A 49 1.15 -0.41 -11.57
N ASP A 50 0.59 -1.60 -11.77
CA ASP A 50 0.84 -2.76 -10.90
C ASP A 50 1.60 -3.85 -11.66
N ASN A 51 2.92 -3.81 -11.53
CA ASN A 51 3.85 -4.75 -12.15
C ASN A 51 4.14 -5.95 -11.24
N ARG A 52 3.54 -6.01 -10.04
CA ARG A 52 3.75 -7.11 -9.11
C ARG A 52 3.31 -8.42 -9.74
N ARG A 53 4.15 -9.45 -9.58
CA ARG A 53 3.85 -10.83 -10.01
C ARG A 53 2.65 -11.43 -9.28
N GLN A 54 2.43 -11.00 -8.03
CA GLN A 54 1.34 -11.47 -7.17
C GLN A 54 0.55 -10.26 -6.68
N LYS A 55 -0.79 -10.39 -6.64
CA LYS A 55 -1.68 -9.29 -6.22
C LYS A 55 -1.78 -9.17 -4.71
N GLN A 56 -1.47 -10.24 -3.99
CA GLN A 56 -1.52 -10.32 -2.55
C GLN A 56 -0.40 -9.51 -1.91
N VAL A 57 -0.72 -8.89 -0.77
CA VAL A 57 0.20 -8.03 -0.01
C VAL A 57 0.61 -8.66 1.31
N VAL A 58 -0.08 -9.70 1.77
CA VAL A 58 0.28 -10.50 2.95
C VAL A 58 0.40 -11.96 2.55
N PHE A 59 1.45 -12.63 3.03
CA PHE A 59 1.64 -14.06 2.87
C PHE A 59 2.07 -14.73 4.18
N TYR A 60 1.22 -15.58 4.73
CA TYR A 60 1.57 -16.41 5.89
C TYR A 60 2.25 -17.72 5.44
N LYS A 61 3.45 -17.99 5.99
CA LYS A 61 4.26 -19.21 5.82
C LYS A 61 4.36 -19.98 7.14
N VAL A 62 3.27 -20.06 7.89
CA VAL A 62 3.17 -20.85 9.13
C VAL A 62 2.38 -22.12 8.81
N HIS A 63 2.70 -23.25 9.44
CA HIS A 63 2.07 -24.55 9.15
C HIS A 63 0.53 -24.48 9.11
N ASN A 64 -0.09 -25.21 8.18
CA ASN A 64 -1.55 -25.35 7.96
C ASN A 64 -2.35 -24.15 7.42
N GLU A 65 -1.74 -23.04 7.00
CA GLU A 65 -2.47 -21.97 6.28
C GLU A 65 -1.56 -21.20 5.32
N PRO A 66 -1.97 -20.99 4.06
CA PRO A 66 -1.58 -19.80 3.34
C PRO A 66 -2.81 -18.91 3.13
N ALA A 67 -3.10 -18.03 4.09
CA ALA A 67 -3.91 -16.86 3.80
C ALA A 67 -3.05 -15.91 2.96
N MET A 68 -3.29 -15.89 1.65
CA MET A 68 -2.75 -14.86 0.76
C MET A 68 -3.80 -13.75 0.66
N LEU A 69 -3.55 -12.61 1.28
CA LEU A 69 -4.55 -11.54 1.35
C LEU A 69 -4.24 -10.46 0.31
N PRO A 70 -5.15 -10.19 -0.65
CA PRO A 70 -5.08 -9.00 -1.48
C PRO A 70 -5.51 -7.76 -0.69
N ASN A 71 -5.18 -6.58 -1.23
CA ASN A 71 -5.70 -5.33 -0.71
C ASN A 71 -7.08 -4.99 -1.30
N GLN A 72 -7.92 -4.32 -0.53
CA GLN A 72 -9.25 -3.88 -0.96
C GLN A 72 -9.20 -2.99 -2.21
N VAL A 73 -8.29 -2.02 -2.23
CA VAL A 73 -7.99 -1.19 -3.40
C VAL A 73 -6.62 -1.58 -3.94
N ALA A 74 -6.46 -1.64 -5.26
CA ALA A 74 -5.19 -2.00 -5.84
C ALA A 74 -4.09 -0.99 -5.41
N PRO A 75 -2.94 -1.43 -4.87
CA PRO A 75 -1.96 -0.52 -4.27
C PRO A 75 -1.46 0.60 -5.19
N HIS A 76 -1.31 0.32 -6.48
CA HIS A 76 -0.90 1.33 -7.46
C HIS A 76 -1.92 2.48 -7.61
N VAL A 77 -3.21 2.19 -7.45
CA VAL A 77 -4.28 3.22 -7.49
C VAL A 77 -4.17 4.11 -6.25
N LEU A 78 -4.00 3.50 -5.07
CA LEU A 78 -3.80 4.25 -3.82
C LEU A 78 -2.56 5.14 -3.88
N MET A 79 -1.44 4.59 -4.38
CA MET A 79 -0.19 5.32 -4.50
C MET A 79 -0.30 6.48 -5.50
N ALA A 80 -0.95 6.27 -6.65
CA ALA A 80 -1.15 7.32 -7.65
C ALA A 80 -2.03 8.46 -7.11
N GLU A 81 -3.15 8.13 -6.45
CA GLU A 81 -4.05 9.13 -5.88
C GLU A 81 -3.34 9.96 -4.80
N ARG A 82 -2.67 9.29 -3.85
CA ARG A 82 -1.96 9.99 -2.77
C ARG A 82 -0.80 10.83 -3.29
N LEU A 83 -0.07 10.33 -4.28
CA LEU A 83 0.98 11.12 -4.91
C LEU A 83 0.42 12.35 -5.63
N ALA A 84 -0.72 12.21 -6.32
CA ALA A 84 -1.42 13.34 -6.93
C ALA A 84 -1.92 14.35 -5.87
N ASP A 85 -2.41 13.88 -4.72
CA ASP A 85 -2.81 14.74 -3.58
C ASP A 85 -1.61 15.56 -3.09
N GLY A 86 -0.49 14.90 -2.83
CA GLY A 86 0.73 15.55 -2.36
C GLY A 86 1.24 16.58 -3.36
N PHE A 87 1.27 16.25 -4.65
CA PHE A 87 1.68 17.20 -5.69
C PHE A 87 0.72 18.38 -5.83
N SER A 88 -0.58 18.17 -5.68
CA SER A 88 -1.57 19.25 -5.69
C SER A 88 -1.39 20.21 -4.51
N GLN A 89 -1.14 19.69 -3.31
CA GLN A 89 -0.79 20.52 -2.15
C GLN A 89 0.50 21.35 -2.40
N GLN A 90 1.46 20.79 -3.13
CA GLN A 90 2.70 21.47 -3.53
C GLN A 90 2.54 22.51 -4.66
N GLY A 91 1.34 22.66 -5.22
CA GLY A 91 1.00 23.69 -6.22
C GLY A 91 0.80 23.20 -7.66
N LEU A 92 0.85 21.88 -7.90
CA LEU A 92 0.62 21.30 -9.24
C LEU A 92 -0.87 21.11 -9.54
N LEU A 93 -1.26 21.35 -10.78
CA LEU A 93 -2.65 21.17 -11.24
C LEU A 93 -2.82 19.78 -11.85
N ARG A 94 -3.90 19.08 -11.50
CA ARG A 94 -4.25 17.81 -12.13
C ARG A 94 -4.88 18.06 -13.49
N GLY A 95 -4.38 17.40 -14.53
CA GLY A 95 -4.95 17.44 -15.87
C GLY A 95 -4.99 16.07 -16.52
N GLY A 96 -5.87 15.89 -17.52
CA GLY A 96 -6.03 14.60 -18.24
C GLY A 96 -5.02 14.38 -19.37
N GLN A 97 -4.77 15.40 -20.19
CA GLN A 97 -3.69 15.40 -21.19
C GLN A 97 -2.72 16.51 -20.84
N THR A 98 -1.58 16.14 -20.27
CA THR A 98 -0.57 17.09 -19.81
C THR A 98 0.79 16.76 -20.43
N PRO A 99 1.69 17.75 -20.54
CA PRO A 99 3.05 17.52 -21.01
C PRO A 99 3.92 16.76 -19.99
N VAL A 100 3.48 16.69 -18.72
CA VAL A 100 4.20 16.03 -17.62
C VAL A 100 3.40 14.85 -17.11
N VAL A 101 3.85 13.65 -17.42
CA VAL A 101 3.24 12.38 -16.99
C VAL A 101 4.13 11.75 -15.93
N VAL A 102 3.56 11.51 -14.75
CA VAL A 102 4.20 10.84 -13.63
C VAL A 102 3.60 9.45 -13.47
N THR A 103 4.37 8.40 -13.74
CA THR A 103 3.95 7.02 -13.54
C THR A 103 4.57 6.47 -12.25
N ILE A 104 3.73 5.98 -11.33
CA ILE A 104 4.15 5.22 -10.16
C ILE A 104 3.81 3.74 -10.34
N ALA A 105 4.85 2.92 -10.49
CA ALA A 105 4.73 1.48 -10.67
C ALA A 105 5.07 0.74 -9.38
N VAL A 106 4.15 -0.10 -8.92
CA VAL A 106 4.39 -1.02 -7.80
C VAL A 106 5.01 -2.30 -8.37
N GLU A 107 6.28 -2.54 -8.06
CA GLU A 107 7.06 -3.69 -8.56
C GLU A 107 7.01 -4.86 -7.56
N ASP A 108 7.16 -4.57 -6.27
CA ASP A 108 6.90 -5.49 -5.16
C ASP A 108 6.12 -4.76 -4.06
N LEU A 109 5.19 -5.44 -3.42
CA LEU A 109 4.58 -5.01 -2.16
C LEU A 109 4.06 -6.25 -1.43
N LEU A 110 4.81 -6.71 -0.43
CA LEU A 110 4.52 -7.95 0.27
C LEU A 110 5.06 -7.91 1.69
N VAL A 111 4.29 -8.41 2.65
CA VAL A 111 4.78 -8.85 3.95
C VAL A 111 4.63 -10.35 4.09
N THR A 112 5.73 -11.02 4.41
CA THR A 112 5.77 -12.46 4.65
C THR A 112 5.86 -12.73 6.14
N VAL A 113 4.93 -13.51 6.68
CA VAL A 113 4.91 -13.89 8.10
C VAL A 113 5.33 -15.35 8.22
N GLY A 114 6.42 -15.60 8.94
CA GLY A 114 6.93 -16.95 9.21
C GLY A 114 7.36 -17.11 10.67
N ARG A 115 8.13 -18.17 10.93
CA ARG A 115 8.83 -18.36 12.19
C ARG A 115 10.31 -17.99 12.06
N THR A 116 10.92 -17.55 13.15
CA THR A 116 12.38 -17.40 13.24
C THR A 116 13.07 -18.76 13.08
N LYS A 117 14.39 -18.77 12.79
CA LYS A 117 15.15 -20.00 12.56
C LYS A 117 15.09 -21.00 13.72
N ASN A 118 15.01 -20.50 14.96
CA ASN A 118 14.87 -21.32 16.17
C ASN A 118 13.41 -21.71 16.49
N GLY A 119 12.43 -21.27 15.69
CA GLY A 119 11.01 -21.59 15.85
C GLY A 119 10.28 -20.85 16.98
N LEU A 120 11.00 -20.13 17.85
CA LEU A 120 10.45 -19.54 19.08
C LEU A 120 9.59 -18.30 18.83
N LEU A 121 9.95 -17.48 17.85
CA LEU A 121 9.29 -16.21 17.56
C LEU A 121 8.63 -16.25 16.17
N TYR A 122 7.66 -15.36 15.98
CA TYR A 122 7.16 -15.01 14.67
C TYR A 122 8.01 -13.91 14.06
N LYS A 123 8.24 -13.98 12.75
CA LYS A 123 8.97 -12.98 11.98
C LYS A 123 8.12 -12.48 10.83
N SER A 124 8.02 -11.16 10.71
CA SER A 124 7.37 -10.47 9.60
C SER A 124 8.42 -9.76 8.77
N ASP A 125 8.54 -10.13 7.50
CA ASP A 125 9.47 -9.52 6.54
C ASP A 125 8.66 -8.74 5.49
N ALA A 126 8.67 -7.42 5.58
CA ALA A 126 7.95 -6.51 4.68
C ALA A 126 8.90 -5.90 3.64
N LYS A 127 8.50 -5.94 2.37
CA LYS A 127 9.23 -5.36 1.25
C LYS A 127 8.29 -4.58 0.34
N SER A 128 8.74 -3.39 -0.05
CA SER A 128 8.16 -2.61 -1.13
C SER A 128 9.25 -2.17 -2.11
N ARG A 129 8.94 -2.28 -3.40
CA ARG A 129 9.75 -1.73 -4.48
C ARG A 129 8.83 -0.93 -5.38
N ILE A 130 9.06 0.36 -5.44
CA ILE A 130 8.25 1.32 -6.19
C ILE A 130 9.14 2.01 -7.20
N LYS A 131 8.74 2.01 -8.46
CA LYS A 131 9.43 2.75 -9.52
C LYS A 131 8.63 3.98 -9.87
N LEU A 132 9.28 5.13 -9.88
CA LEU A 132 8.74 6.38 -10.38
C LEU A 132 9.35 6.66 -11.75
N THR A 133 8.51 6.98 -12.72
CA THR A 133 8.94 7.50 -14.02
C THR A 133 8.25 8.83 -14.27
N ILE A 134 9.02 9.85 -14.62
CA ILE A 134 8.50 11.17 -15.01
C ILE A 134 8.89 11.38 -16.46
N ASN A 135 7.91 11.59 -17.32
CA ASN A 135 8.12 12.01 -18.69
C ASN A 135 7.61 13.45 -18.83
N ASN A 136 8.53 14.36 -19.15
CA ASN A 136 8.23 15.76 -19.44
C ASN A 136 8.69 16.06 -20.86
N ARG A 137 7.75 16.06 -21.82
CA ARG A 137 8.01 16.35 -23.24
C ARG A 137 9.18 15.56 -23.83
N GLY A 138 9.32 14.29 -23.46
CA GLY A 138 10.38 13.39 -23.95
C GLY A 138 11.61 13.32 -23.05
N SER A 139 11.80 14.25 -22.11
CA SER A 139 12.79 14.10 -21.05
C SER A 139 12.26 13.10 -20.01
N VAL A 140 13.04 12.08 -19.69
CA VAL A 140 12.63 10.98 -18.82
C VAL A 140 13.53 10.87 -17.60
N LEU A 141 12.94 10.98 -16.41
CA LEU A 141 13.56 10.56 -15.14
C LEU A 141 12.96 9.23 -14.72
N THR A 142 13.78 8.28 -14.30
CA THR A 142 13.32 7.06 -13.63
C THR A 142 14.08 6.87 -12.33
N LYS A 143 13.36 6.60 -11.23
CA LYS A 143 13.93 6.37 -9.89
C LYS A 143 13.24 5.19 -9.22
N ASP A 144 14.03 4.37 -8.52
CA ASP A 144 13.53 3.28 -7.69
C ASP A 144 13.56 3.66 -6.20
N TYR A 145 12.45 3.44 -5.52
CA TYR A 145 12.26 3.64 -4.10
C TYR A 145 11.97 2.28 -3.46
N ASN A 146 12.98 1.75 -2.78
CA ASN A 146 12.93 0.44 -2.15
C ASN A 146 12.91 0.59 -0.62
N ARG A 147 12.02 -0.15 0.04
CA ARG A 147 11.98 -0.27 1.50
C ARG A 147 11.88 -1.72 1.90
N GLN A 148 12.57 -2.06 2.97
CA GLN A 148 12.53 -3.35 3.61
C GLN A 148 12.55 -3.15 5.12
N GLU A 149 11.78 -3.97 5.82
CA GLU A 149 11.71 -3.98 7.28
C GLU A 149 11.43 -5.40 7.75
N SER A 150 12.00 -5.76 8.89
CA SER A 150 11.73 -7.02 9.57
C SER A 150 11.34 -6.75 11.02
N LYS A 151 10.33 -7.46 11.52
CA LYS A 151 9.90 -7.40 12.92
C LYS A 151 9.73 -8.79 13.49
N GLU A 152 10.25 -9.02 14.70
CA GLU A 152 10.09 -10.27 15.44
C GLU A 152 9.14 -10.06 16.63
N THR A 153 8.28 -11.04 16.89
CA THR A 153 7.24 -10.96 17.92
C THR A 153 7.02 -12.33 18.57
N ALA A 154 6.63 -12.34 19.85
CA ALA A 154 6.35 -13.59 20.57
C ALA A 154 5.06 -14.26 20.09
N THR A 155 4.07 -13.47 19.66
CA THR A 155 2.77 -13.93 19.15
C THR A 155 2.65 -13.71 17.65
N LYS A 156 1.70 -14.40 16.99
CA LYS A 156 1.42 -14.18 15.57
C LYS A 156 0.93 -12.72 15.42
N PRO A 157 1.52 -11.92 14.51
CA PRO A 157 1.03 -10.57 14.25
C PRO A 157 -0.38 -10.63 13.65
N ASP A 158 -1.25 -9.74 14.10
CA ASP A 158 -2.56 -9.57 13.49
C ASP A 158 -2.45 -8.81 12.16
N ILE A 159 -3.57 -8.70 11.44
CA ILE A 159 -3.58 -8.02 10.14
C ILE A 159 -3.28 -6.52 10.26
N GLY A 160 -3.68 -5.87 11.36
CA GLY A 160 -3.50 -4.44 11.56
C GLY A 160 -2.02 -4.07 11.76
N ASP A 161 -1.27 -4.90 12.47
CA ASP A 161 0.18 -4.78 12.58
C ASP A 161 0.86 -4.84 11.21
N LEU A 162 0.42 -5.77 10.36
CA LEU A 162 0.97 -5.97 9.01
C LEU A 162 0.61 -4.83 8.06
N GLU A 163 -0.64 -4.36 8.11
CA GLU A 163 -1.10 -3.17 7.39
C GLU A 163 -0.30 -1.94 7.80
N LYS A 164 -0.06 -1.75 9.10
CA LYS A 164 0.75 -0.64 9.61
C LYS A 164 2.18 -0.69 9.07
N MET A 165 2.83 -1.86 9.04
CA MET A 165 4.17 -2.01 8.45
C MET A 165 4.19 -1.57 6.98
N LEU A 166 3.23 -2.04 6.18
CA LEU A 166 3.16 -1.68 4.75
C LEU A 166 2.79 -0.21 4.54
N ASN A 167 1.82 0.32 5.29
CA ASN A 167 1.42 1.73 5.23
C ASN A 167 2.59 2.65 5.55
N ASN A 168 3.37 2.35 6.60
CA ASN A 168 4.55 3.14 6.95
C ASN A 168 5.58 3.17 5.82
N GLN A 169 5.85 2.02 5.17
CA GLN A 169 6.77 1.97 4.03
C GLN A 169 6.26 2.80 2.85
N LEU A 170 4.98 2.67 2.51
CA LEU A 170 4.38 3.39 1.39
C LEU A 170 4.32 4.90 1.66
N SER A 171 3.98 5.31 2.88
CA SER A 171 4.03 6.71 3.32
C SER A 171 5.43 7.31 3.24
N ASP A 172 6.46 6.58 3.70
CA ASP A 172 7.86 7.00 3.56
C ASP A 172 8.25 7.17 2.09
N VAL A 173 7.87 6.21 1.22
CA VAL A 173 8.13 6.31 -0.22
C VAL A 173 7.47 7.56 -0.82
N LEU A 174 6.19 7.80 -0.52
CA LEU A 174 5.47 8.97 -1.03
C LEU A 174 6.13 10.28 -0.56
N GLN A 175 6.46 10.39 0.73
CA GLN A 175 7.16 11.57 1.24
C GLN A 175 8.53 11.78 0.59
N ARG A 176 9.29 10.69 0.39
CA ARG A 176 10.59 10.76 -0.28
C ARG A 176 10.46 11.22 -1.72
N ILE A 177 9.45 10.75 -2.47
CA ILE A 177 9.18 11.23 -3.83
C ILE A 177 8.84 12.73 -3.82
N LEU A 178 7.92 13.15 -2.95
CA LEU A 178 7.45 14.53 -2.86
C LEU A 178 8.55 15.52 -2.40
N GLY A 179 9.52 15.04 -1.61
CA GLY A 179 10.67 15.82 -1.15
C GLY A 179 11.89 15.77 -2.08
N ASP A 180 11.85 15.01 -3.18
CA ASP A 180 13.02 14.74 -4.02
C ASP A 180 13.31 15.90 -4.99
N GLY A 181 14.51 16.49 -4.87
CA GLY A 181 14.93 17.58 -5.74
C GLY A 181 15.01 17.20 -7.22
N GLN A 182 15.41 15.96 -7.55
CA GLN A 182 15.48 15.53 -8.96
C GLN A 182 14.09 15.33 -9.56
N VAL A 183 13.13 14.84 -8.76
CA VAL A 183 11.72 14.75 -9.16
C VAL A 183 11.18 16.14 -9.48
N ARG A 184 11.49 17.10 -8.60
CA ARG A 184 11.07 18.49 -8.77
C ARG A 184 11.63 19.10 -10.06
N GLU A 185 12.92 18.95 -10.32
CA GLU A 185 13.56 19.49 -11.53
C GLU A 185 13.08 18.80 -12.80
N ALA A 186 12.84 17.48 -12.77
CA ALA A 186 12.24 16.76 -13.91
C ALA A 186 10.82 17.28 -14.24
N ILE A 187 10.01 17.59 -13.23
CA ILE A 187 8.67 18.17 -13.41
C ILE A 187 8.76 19.61 -13.96
N ARG A 188 9.73 20.41 -13.49
CA ARG A 188 9.96 21.78 -13.99
C ARG A 188 10.51 21.81 -15.42
N GLY A 189 11.13 20.73 -15.87
CA GLY A 189 11.74 20.61 -17.19
C GLY A 189 13.20 21.07 -17.25
N GLY A 190 13.90 21.08 -16.11
CA GLY A 190 15.31 21.47 -15.98
C GLY A 190 16.25 20.27 -15.86
N VAL A 191 16.25 19.37 -16.85
CA VAL A 191 17.26 18.29 -16.94
C VAL A 191 18.46 18.75 -17.76
#